data_AF-A0A828PM39-F1
#
_entry.id   AF-A0A828PM39-F1
#
_cell.length_a   1.000
_cell.length_b   1.000
_cell.length_c   1.000
_cell.angle_alpha   90.00
_cell.angle_beta   90.00
_cell.angle_gamma   90.00
#
_symmetry.space_group_name_H-M   'P 1'
#
loop_
_entity.id
_entity.type
_entity.pdbx_description
1 polymer ?
#
loop_
_entity_poly.entity_id
_entity_poly.type
_entity_poly.pdbx_seq_one_letter_code
_entity_poly.pdbx_strand_id
1 'polypeptide(L)' 'MCEQRSVIWFSVVGTENGTLTIYKSKDGSLLATRGCFSGTVDEFLAKSAQVHDEKTKREYELLIEVAKSRILG' A
#
# COMPACT_ATOMS: atom_id res chain seq x y z
N MET A 1 -24.13 11.35 -2.19
CA MET A 1 -23.32 10.72 -1.13
C MET A 1 -21.94 11.38 -1.14
N CYS A 2 -21.44 11.87 0.00
CA CYS A 2 -20.05 12.33 0.09
C CYS A 2 -19.15 11.09 0.04
N GLU A 3 -18.34 10.94 -1.00
CA GLU A 3 -17.32 9.88 -1.04
C GLU A 3 -16.34 10.09 0.10
N GLN A 4 -16.30 9.15 1.06
CA GLN A 4 -15.25 9.14 2.07
C GLN A 4 -13.93 8.80 1.39
N ARG A 5 -13.00 9.76 1.40
CA ARG A 5 -11.62 9.55 0.99
C ARG A 5 -10.86 9.03 2.20
N SER A 6 -10.56 7.74 2.18
CA SER A 6 -9.77 7.09 3.21
C SER A 6 -8.33 6.94 2.74
N VAL A 7 -7.40 7.37 3.60
CA VAL A 7 -5.96 7.24 3.41
C VAL A 7 -5.35 6.63 4.66
N ILE A 8 -4.43 5.69 4.46
CA ILE A 8 -3.65 5.05 5.51
C ILE A 8 -2.19 5.10 5.08
N TRP A 9 -1.31 5.39 6.02
CA TRP A 9 0.11 5.42 5.74
C TRP A 9 0.89 4.79 6.89
N PHE A 10 1.98 4.14 6.51
CA PHE A 10 2.94 3.52 7.42
C PHE A 10 4.32 4.09 7.12
N SER A 11 5.05 4.47 8.16
CA SER A 11 6.42 4.98 8.05
C SER A 11 7.42 3.97 8.57
N VAL A 12 8.69 4.14 8.21
CA VAL A 12 9.78 3.24 8.61
C VAL A 12 9.53 1.81 8.10
N VAL A 13 9.08 1.69 6.85
CA VAL A 13 8.76 0.40 6.24
C VAL A 13 9.77 -0.01 5.16
N GLY A 14 10.04 -1.32 5.09
CA GLY A 14 11.01 -1.91 4.18
C GLY A 14 12.46 -1.50 4.44
N THR A 15 13.34 -1.86 3.52
CA THR A 15 14.80 -1.74 3.71
C THR A 15 15.32 -0.30 3.73
N GLU A 16 14.58 0.65 3.18
CA GLU A 16 14.97 2.07 3.11
C GLU A 16 14.24 2.95 4.13
N ASN A 17 13.52 2.36 5.10
CA ASN A 17 12.70 3.10 6.07
C ASN A 17 11.73 4.08 5.39
N GLY A 18 11.13 3.65 4.29
CA GLY A 18 10.26 4.49 3.46
C GLY A 18 8.89 4.73 4.10
N THR A 19 8.07 5.50 3.39
CA THR A 19 6.65 5.68 3.70
C THR A 19 5.80 5.00 2.65
N LEU A 20 4.97 4.04 3.08
CA LEU A 20 3.96 3.40 2.24
C LEU A 20 2.61 4.09 2.49
N THR A 21 2.03 4.66 1.45
CA THR A 21 0.69 5.29 1.51
C THR A 21 -0.28 4.48 0.69
N ILE A 22 -1.45 4.18 1.25
CA ILE A 22 -2.52 3.41 0.63
C ILE A 22 -3.79 4.23 0.72
N TYR A 23 -4.48 4.41 -0.41
CA TYR A 23 -5.69 5.22 -0.47
C TYR A 23 -6.65 4.70 -1.53
N LYS A 24 -7.93 5.08 -1.37
CA LYS A 24 -8.96 4.79 -2.36
C LYS A 24 -9.01 5.89 -3.43
N SER A 25 -8.93 5.51 -4.69
CA SER A 25 -9.10 6.42 -5.82
C SER A 25 -10.59 6.65 -6.14
N LYS A 26 -10.86 7.62 -7.00
CA LYS A 26 -12.23 8.04 -7.36
C LYS A 26 -13.03 6.96 -8.11
N ASP A 27 -12.35 6.03 -8.77
CA ASP A 27 -12.92 4.86 -9.43
C ASP A 27 -13.16 3.68 -8.47
N GLY A 28 -12.81 3.85 -7.19
CA GLY A 28 -12.99 2.83 -6.14
C GLY A 28 -11.82 1.86 -5.99
N SER A 29 -10.80 1.95 -6.85
CA SER A 29 -9.58 1.14 -6.78
C SER A 29 -8.72 1.52 -5.58
N LEU A 30 -7.93 0.57 -5.07
CA LEU A 30 -6.94 0.84 -4.03
C LEU A 30 -5.58 1.10 -4.67
N LEU A 31 -5.05 2.29 -4.42
CA LEU A 31 -3.75 2.72 -4.90
C LEU A 31 -2.73 2.71 -3.76
N ALA A 32 -1.49 2.38 -4.10
CA ALA A 32 -0.34 2.41 -3.22
C ALA A 32 0.75 3.33 -3.81
N THR A 33 1.37 4.13 -2.96
CA THR A 33 2.53 4.94 -3.32
C THR A 33 3.64 4.78 -2.29
N ARG A 34 4.88 4.69 -2.79
CA ARG A 34 6.11 4.63 -1.98
C ARG A 34 7.25 5.23 -2.78
N GLY A 35 7.72 6.41 -2.37
CA GLY A 35 8.75 7.14 -3.13
C GLY A 35 8.33 7.37 -4.58
N CYS A 36 9.14 6.91 -5.53
CA CYS A 36 8.87 7.02 -6.96
C CYS A 36 7.82 6.02 -7.50
N PHE A 37 7.35 5.08 -6.69
CA PHE A 37 6.30 4.15 -7.10
C PHE A 37 4.91 4.77 -6.91
N SER A 38 4.06 4.63 -7.92
CA SER A 38 2.63 4.92 -7.85
C SER A 38 1.88 3.92 -8.73
N GLY A 39 0.93 3.20 -8.16
CA GLY A 39 0.17 2.17 -8.87
C GLY A 39 -0.87 1.54 -7.97
N THR A 40 -1.49 0.46 -8.44
CA THR A 40 -2.40 -0.34 -7.63
C THR A 40 -1.63 -1.08 -6.53
N VAL A 41 -2.36 -1.47 -5.49
CA VAL A 41 -1.82 -2.30 -4.41
C VAL A 41 -1.25 -3.63 -4.94
N ASP A 42 -1.90 -4.24 -5.93
CA ASP A 42 -1.45 -5.52 -6.49
C ASP A 42 -0.18 -5.36 -7.34
N GLU A 43 -0.06 -4.28 -8.11
CA GLU A 43 1.18 -3.94 -8.83
C GLU A 43 2.34 -3.65 -7.87
N PHE A 44 2.06 -3.00 -6.74
CA PHE A 44 3.06 -2.76 -5.70
C PHE A 44 3.59 -4.07 -5.14
N LEU A 45 2.71 -5.00 -4.77
CA LEU A 45 3.09 -6.32 -4.28
C LEU A 45 3.91 -7.09 -5.32
N ALA A 46 3.46 -7.12 -6.57
CA ALA A 46 4.17 -7.81 -7.66
C ALA A 46 5.58 -7.25 -7.90
N LYS A 47 5.76 -5.92 -7.87
CA LYS A 47 7.10 -5.31 -8.00
C LYS A 47 7.95 -5.53 -6.75
N SER A 48 7.37 -5.36 -5.56
CA SER A 48 8.08 -5.59 -4.29
C SER A 48 8.59 -7.02 -4.20
N ALA A 49 7.83 -7.98 -4.75
CA ALA A 49 8.19 -9.39 -4.78
C ALA A 49 9.39 -9.72 -5.68
N GLN A 50 9.72 -8.86 -6.65
CA GLN A 50 10.89 -9.06 -7.52
C GLN A 50 12.17 -8.45 -6.92
N VAL A 51 12.03 -7.45 -6.06
CA VAL A 51 13.17 -6.62 -5.60
C VAL A 51 13.58 -6.92 -4.16
N HIS A 52 12.63 -7.27 -3.29
CA HIS A 52 12.89 -7.42 -1.85
C HIS A 52 12.99 -8.88 -1.40
N ASP A 53 13.52 -9.08 -0.20
CA ASP A 53 13.54 -10.35 0.53
C ASP A 53 12.16 -10.75 1.08
N GLU A 54 11.99 -12.00 1.49
CA GLU A 54 10.71 -12.53 1.98
C GLU A 54 10.16 -11.80 3.21
N LYS A 55 11.02 -11.32 4.11
CA LYS A 55 10.59 -10.60 5.32
C LYS A 55 9.93 -9.28 4.93
N THR A 56 10.59 -8.52 4.06
CA THR A 56 10.07 -7.24 3.54
C THR A 56 8.77 -7.43 2.75
N LYS A 57 8.66 -8.48 1.93
CA LYS A 57 7.41 -8.81 1.21
C LYS A 57 6.25 -9.05 2.18
N ARG A 58 6.48 -9.90 3.18
CA ARG A 58 5.46 -10.24 4.18
C ARG A 58 5.03 -9.04 5.01
N GLU A 59 5.95 -8.15 5.34
CA GLU A 59 5.64 -6.87 5.99
C GLU A 59 4.67 -6.06 5.12
N TYR A 60 4.97 -5.87 3.83
CA TYR A 60 4.09 -5.12 2.93
C TYR A 60 2.71 -5.76 2.77
N GLU A 61 2.63 -7.09 2.64
CA GLU A 61 1.36 -7.82 2.57
C GLU A 61 0.48 -7.53 3.78
N LEU A 62 1.02 -7.65 4.99
CA LEU A 62 0.30 -7.41 6.24
C LEU A 62 -0.19 -5.95 6.36
N LEU A 63 0.67 -4.98 6.05
CA LEU A 63 0.31 -3.56 6.10
C LEU A 63 -0.82 -3.24 5.11
N ILE A 64 -0.75 -3.86 3.92
CA ILE A 64 -1.77 -3.73 2.90
C ILE A 64 -3.10 -4.36 3.33
N GLU A 65 -3.07 -5.54 3.95
CA GLU A 65 -4.28 -6.18 4.47
C GLU A 65 -4.97 -5.32 5.53
N VAL A 66 -4.20 -4.76 6.46
CA VAL A 66 -4.71 -3.82 7.47
C VAL A 66 -5.35 -2.61 6.78
N ALA A 67 -4.69 -2.04 5.76
CA ALA A 67 -5.24 -0.90 5.04
C ALA A 67 -6.54 -1.24 4.29
N LYS A 68 -6.58 -2.39 3.60
CA LYS A 68 -7.78 -2.93 2.93
C LYS A 68 -8.94 -3.03 3.92
N SER A 69 -8.71 -3.64 5.10
CA SER A 69 -9.74 -3.81 6.13
C SER A 69 -10.32 -2.50 6.64
N ARG A 70 -9.55 -1.41 6.65
CA ARG A 70 -9.97 -0.10 7.18
C ARG A 70 -10.60 0.81 6.12
N ILE A 71 -10.24 0.62 4.86
CA ILE A 71 -10.74 1.43 3.73
C ILE A 71 -12.01 0.80 3.13
N LEU A 72 -12.09 -0.54 3.13
CA LEU A 72 -13.21 -1.30 2.57
C LEU A 72 -14.18 -1.84 3.61
N GLY A 73 -13.75 -1.95 4.88
CA GLY A 73 -14.62 -2.32 6.00
C GLY A 73 -15.38 -1.13 6.55
#